data_AF-A0A662S7B7-F1
#
_entry.id   AF-A0A662S7B7-F1
#
_cell.length_a   1.000
_cell.length_b   1.000
_cell.length_c   1.000
_cell.angle_alpha   90.00
_cell.angle_beta   90.00
_cell.angle_gamma   90.00
#
_symmetry.space_group_name_H-M   'P 1'
#
loop_
_entity.id
_entity.type
_entity.pdbx_description
1 polymer ?
#
loop_
_entity_poly.entity_id
_entity_poly.type
_entity_poly.pdbx_seq_one_letter_code
_entity_poly.pdbx_strand_id
1 'polypeptide(L)'
;MITIEIDEAEIAKKNIEMAGIKPKVEVLVGDALKLIGELEGEFDMVFLDANKREYLEYLKLVEDKLHKGSVVVVDNAGSFADLMKDYLDYVRKSGKYDSRFIPVGDGDGGGR
;
A
#
# COMPACT_ATOMS: atom_id res chain seq x y z
N MET A 1 9.82 -5.63 7.47
CA MET A 1 8.61 -5.49 6.62
C MET A 1 7.42 -5.93 7.46
N ILE A 2 6.37 -5.12 7.50
CA ILE A 2 5.11 -5.46 8.16
C ILE A 2 4.07 -5.61 7.05
N THR A 3 3.27 -6.67 7.08
CA THR A 3 2.12 -6.84 6.20
C THR A 3 0.87 -7.06 7.06
N ILE A 4 -0.26 -6.49 6.64
CA ILE A 4 -1.53 -6.57 7.36
C ILE A 4 -2.53 -7.25 6.43
N GLU A 5 -3.05 -8.40 6.85
CA GLU A 5 -3.97 -9.21 6.05
C GLU A 5 -5.25 -9.49 6.84
N ILE A 6 -6.43 -9.41 6.19
CA ILE A 6 -7.69 -9.73 6.86
C ILE A 6 -8.02 -11.22 6.82
N ASP A 7 -7.89 -11.87 5.66
CA ASP A 7 -8.35 -13.26 5.44
C ASP A 7 -7.26 -14.23 4.94
N GLU A 8 -6.22 -13.75 4.24
CA GLU A 8 -5.24 -14.61 3.55
C GLU A 8 -3.88 -14.77 4.26
N ALA A 9 -3.81 -14.46 5.55
CA ALA A 9 -2.57 -14.43 6.32
C ALA A 9 -1.76 -15.75 6.27
N GLU A 10 -2.43 -16.90 6.26
CA GLU A 10 -1.76 -18.22 6.18
C GLU A 10 -1.18 -18.50 4.79
N ILE A 11 -1.81 -17.99 3.72
CA ILE A 11 -1.27 -18.08 2.37
C ILE A 11 -0.06 -17.15 2.24
N ALA A 12 -0.15 -15.93 2.77
CA ALA A 12 0.96 -14.98 2.80
C ALA A 12 2.19 -15.56 3.51
N LYS A 13 1.99 -16.14 4.71
CA LYS A 13 3.08 -16.80 5.47
C LYS A 13 3.73 -17.93 4.66
N LYS A 14 2.94 -18.80 4.03
CA LYS A 14 3.46 -19.89 3.18
C LYS A 14 4.23 -19.36 1.98
N ASN A 15 3.74 -18.33 1.32
CA ASN A 15 4.42 -17.71 0.17
C ASN A 15 5.77 -17.10 0.58
N ILE A 16 5.82 -16.42 1.73
CA ILE A 16 7.06 -15.88 2.30
C ILE A 16 8.06 -16.99 2.60
N GLU A 17 7.59 -18.09 3.21
CA GLU A 17 8.42 -19.26 3.51
C GLU A 17 8.99 -19.90 2.24
N MET A 18 8.14 -20.12 1.23
CA MET A 18 8.55 -20.69 -0.06
C MET A 18 9.54 -19.80 -0.82
N ALA A 19 9.37 -18.48 -0.75
CA ALA A 19 10.25 -17.52 -1.41
C ALA A 19 11.66 -17.46 -0.79
N GLY A 20 11.91 -18.17 0.32
CA GLY A 20 13.21 -18.23 0.97
C GLY A 20 13.64 -16.89 1.59
N ILE A 21 12.70 -15.97 1.81
CA ILE A 21 12.97 -14.64 2.34
C ILE A 21 13.29 -14.79 3.85
N LYS A 22 14.55 -14.56 4.24
CA LYS A 22 14.98 -14.43 5.64
C LYS A 22 15.83 -13.16 5.83
N PRO A 23 15.64 -12.32 6.87
CA PRO A 23 14.56 -12.26 7.88
C PRO A 23 13.79 -10.91 7.99
N LYS A 24 12.72 -10.95 8.81
CA LYS A 24 11.80 -9.91 9.32
C LYS A 24 10.65 -9.47 8.40
N VAL A 25 9.79 -10.44 8.07
CA VAL A 25 8.39 -10.14 7.72
C VAL A 25 7.50 -10.44 8.93
N GLU A 26 6.82 -9.44 9.44
CA GLU A 26 5.77 -9.59 10.45
C GLU A 26 4.42 -9.55 9.75
N VAL A 27 3.59 -10.56 10.00
CA VAL A 27 2.24 -10.68 9.42
C VAL A 27 1.25 -10.40 10.55
N LEU A 28 0.60 -9.25 10.49
CA LEU A 28 -0.50 -8.90 11.37
C LEU A 28 -1.82 -9.30 10.72
N VAL A 29 -2.73 -9.88 11.50
CA VAL A 29 -4.02 -10.34 10.98
C VAL A 29 -5.13 -9.47 11.54
N GLY A 30 -5.85 -8.77 10.67
CA GLY A 30 -6.97 -7.94 11.07
C GLY A 30 -7.21 -6.73 10.16
N ASP A 31 -8.08 -5.86 10.64
CA ASP A 31 -8.47 -4.61 9.97
C ASP A 31 -7.33 -3.59 10.00
N ALA A 32 -6.82 -3.23 8.83
CA ALA A 32 -5.74 -2.26 8.66
C ALA A 32 -6.09 -0.88 9.25
N LEU A 33 -7.36 -0.45 9.22
CA LEU A 33 -7.77 0.83 9.82
C LEU A 33 -7.55 0.88 11.33
N LYS A 34 -7.50 -0.29 11.99
CA LYS A 34 -7.21 -0.40 13.42
C LYS A 34 -5.72 -0.57 13.67
N LEU A 35 -5.09 -1.45 12.91
CA LEU A 35 -3.71 -1.90 13.18
C LEU A 35 -2.66 -0.86 12.78
N ILE A 36 -2.86 -0.05 11.72
CA ILE A 36 -1.86 0.94 11.29
C ILE A 36 -1.55 1.96 12.40
N GLY A 37 -2.56 2.35 13.18
CA GLY A 37 -2.39 3.31 14.28
C GLY A 37 -1.57 2.77 15.45
N GLU A 38 -1.49 1.44 15.60
CA GLU A 38 -0.72 0.77 16.65
C GLU A 38 0.74 0.52 16.26
N LEU A 39 1.09 0.74 14.98
CA LEU A 39 2.45 0.56 14.50
C LEU A 39 3.36 1.66 15.04
N GLU A 40 4.52 1.25 15.55
CA GLU A 40 5.56 2.15 16.03
C GLU A 40 6.70 2.29 15.00
N GLY A 41 7.35 3.45 14.99
CA GLY A 41 8.50 3.75 14.14
C GLY A 41 8.14 4.44 12.84
N GLU A 42 9.16 4.67 12.02
CA GLU A 42 9.02 5.31 10.70
C GLU A 42 9.18 4.28 9.57
N PHE A 43 8.54 4.53 8.45
CA PHE A 43 8.55 3.65 7.28
C PHE A 43 9.21 4.32 6.07
N ASP A 44 10.24 3.67 5.53
CA ASP A 44 10.86 4.07 4.26
C ASP A 44 9.93 3.84 3.06
N MET A 45 9.04 2.84 3.15
CA MET A 45 8.14 2.45 2.07
C MET A 45 6.81 1.92 2.60
N VAL A 46 5.72 2.34 1.97
CA VAL A 46 4.37 1.82 2.17
C VAL A 46 3.78 1.39 0.84
N PHE A 47 3.27 0.16 0.78
CA PHE A 47 2.55 -0.37 -0.39
C PHE A 47 1.09 -0.56 -0.03
N LEU A 48 0.18 0.16 -0.70
CA LEU A 48 -1.26 0.08 -0.50
C LEU A 48 -1.88 -0.72 -1.65
N ASP A 49 -2.27 -1.95 -1.35
CA ASP A 49 -3.05 -2.82 -2.22
C ASP A 49 -4.21 -3.44 -1.43
N ALA A 50 -5.15 -2.58 -1.05
CA ALA A 50 -6.30 -2.93 -0.23
C ALA A 50 -7.59 -2.33 -0.82
N ASN A 51 -8.63 -2.15 0.00
CA ASN A 51 -9.86 -1.48 -0.39
C ASN A 51 -9.59 -0.03 -0.86
N LYS A 52 -9.80 0.23 -2.16
CA LYS A 52 -9.45 1.50 -2.82
C LYS A 52 -10.18 2.71 -2.26
N ARG A 53 -11.37 2.49 -1.67
CA ARG A 53 -12.18 3.54 -1.04
C ARG A 53 -11.61 4.02 0.30
N GLU A 54 -10.66 3.27 0.87
CA GLU A 54 -10.08 3.54 2.19
C GLU A 54 -8.62 4.01 2.07
N TYR A 55 -8.11 4.23 0.86
CA TYR A 55 -6.71 4.60 0.63
C TYR A 55 -6.32 5.93 1.26
N LEU A 56 -7.25 6.89 1.31
CA LEU A 56 -7.00 8.15 2.00
C LEU A 56 -6.87 7.93 3.51
N GLU A 57 -7.75 7.13 4.10
CA GLU A 57 -7.72 6.77 5.52
C GLU A 57 -6.42 6.03 5.87
N TYR A 58 -6.02 5.02 5.09
CA TYR A 58 -4.75 4.32 5.30
C TYR A 58 -3.56 5.28 5.22
N LEU A 59 -3.53 6.15 4.19
CA LEU A 59 -2.46 7.14 4.05
C LEU A 59 -2.42 8.06 5.27
N LYS A 60 -3.56 8.53 5.76
CA LYS A 60 -3.64 9.43 6.92
C LYS A 60 -3.14 8.79 8.21
N LEU A 61 -3.40 7.49 8.40
CA LEU A 61 -2.95 6.75 9.59
C LEU A 61 -1.44 6.49 9.60
N VAL A 62 -0.81 6.41 8.42
CA VAL A 62 0.64 6.19 8.30
C VAL A 62 1.43 7.47 8.04
N GLU A 63 0.79 8.59 7.68
CA GLU A 63 1.44 9.84 7.27
C GLU A 63 2.38 10.43 8.34
N ASP A 64 2.06 10.27 9.62
CA ASP A 64 2.89 10.69 10.75
C ASP A 64 4.09 9.76 11.02
N LYS A 65 4.09 8.59 10.38
CA LYS A 65 5.16 7.59 10.40
C LYS A 65 5.99 7.61 9.12
N LEU A 66 5.74 8.58 8.22
CA LEU A 66 6.56 8.81 7.03
C LEU A 66 7.59 9.91 7.32
N HIS A 67 8.79 9.75 6.78
CA HIS A 67 9.82 10.78 6.80
C HIS A 67 10.07 11.32 5.38
N LYS A 68 10.87 12.38 5.29
CA LYS A 68 11.32 12.87 3.98
C LYS A 68 12.14 11.77 3.30
N GLY A 69 11.71 11.39 2.10
CA GLY A 69 12.31 10.30 1.32
C GLY A 69 11.51 9.00 1.35
N SER A 70 10.51 8.89 2.24
CA SER A 70 9.59 7.75 2.22
C SER A 70 8.82 7.68 0.90
N VAL A 71 8.53 6.46 0.44
CA VAL A 71 7.79 6.21 -0.80
C VAL A 71 6.47 5.51 -0.50
N VAL A 72 5.37 6.09 -0.96
CA VAL A 72 4.06 5.44 -0.96
C VAL A 72 3.74 4.98 -2.37
N VAL A 73 3.48 3.67 -2.53
CA VAL A 73 3.08 3.05 -3.78
C VAL A 73 1.66 2.51 -3.63
N VAL A 74 0.83 2.74 -4.65
CA VAL A 74 -0.60 2.40 -4.63
C VAL A 74 -0.96 1.66 -5.91
N ASP A 75 -1.65 0.52 -5.80
CA ASP A 75 -1.97 -0.32 -6.95
C ASP A 75 -3.30 0.06 -7.66
N ASN A 76 -3.34 -0.19 -8.97
CA ASN A 76 -4.45 0.02 -9.91
C ASN A 76 -5.09 1.42 -9.89
N ALA A 77 -4.28 2.47 -9.71
CA ALA A 77 -4.75 3.86 -9.79
C ALA A 77 -5.27 4.28 -11.19
N GLY A 78 -5.16 3.41 -12.21
CA GLY A 78 -5.75 3.59 -13.54
C GLY A 78 -7.24 3.19 -13.57
N SER A 79 -7.51 1.88 -13.59
CA SER A 79 -8.87 1.32 -13.72
C SER A 79 -9.84 1.71 -12.61
N PHE A 80 -9.33 2.18 -11.47
CA PHE A 80 -10.13 2.50 -10.29
C PHE A 80 -9.90 3.93 -9.77
N ALA A 81 -9.41 4.84 -10.61
CA ALA A 81 -9.16 6.23 -10.23
C ALA A 81 -10.36 6.89 -9.52
N ASP A 82 -11.58 6.61 -9.98
CA ASP A 82 -12.81 7.15 -9.41
C ASP A 82 -13.07 6.71 -7.97
N LEU A 83 -12.63 5.50 -7.59
CA LEU A 83 -12.82 4.97 -6.24
C LEU A 83 -11.85 5.56 -5.21
N MET A 84 -10.77 6.20 -5.67
CA MET A 84 -9.71 6.78 -4.83
C MET A 84 -9.53 8.28 -5.10
N LYS A 85 -10.58 8.94 -5.59
CA LYS A 85 -10.51 10.33 -6.04
C LYS A 85 -10.05 11.26 -4.92
N ASP A 86 -10.52 11.04 -3.71
CA ASP A 86 -10.14 11.78 -2.50
C ASP A 86 -8.66 11.61 -2.14
N TYR A 87 -8.14 10.38 -2.21
CA TYR A 87 -6.72 10.08 -2.10
C TYR A 87 -5.92 10.82 -3.17
N LEU A 88 -6.31 10.71 -4.43
CA LEU A 88 -5.63 11.37 -5.56
C LEU A 88 -5.64 12.89 -5.44
N ASP A 89 -6.78 13.47 -5.05
CA ASP A 89 -6.91 14.90 -4.80
C ASP A 89 -5.98 15.33 -3.66
N TYR A 90 -5.93 14.56 -2.57
CA TYR A 90 -5.10 14.87 -1.42
C TYR A 90 -3.60 14.83 -1.75
N VAL A 91 -3.10 13.75 -2.38
CA VAL A 91 -1.66 13.65 -2.70
C VAL A 91 -1.22 14.69 -3.72
N ARG A 92 -2.10 15.08 -4.67
CA ARG A 92 -1.78 16.09 -5.69
C ARG A 92 -1.88 17.53 -5.21
N LYS A 93 -2.71 17.82 -4.20
CA LYS A 93 -3.02 19.21 -3.77
C LYS A 93 -2.49 19.59 -2.39
N SER A 94 -2.15 18.63 -1.54
CA SER A 94 -1.68 18.91 -0.17
C SER A 94 -0.32 19.59 -0.11
N GLY A 95 0.50 19.47 -1.16
CA GLY A 95 1.90 19.93 -1.17
C GLY A 95 2.85 19.06 -0.35
N LYS A 96 2.36 17.97 0.25
CA LYS A 96 3.16 17.03 1.04
C LYS A 96 3.88 15.97 0.20
N TYR A 97 3.37 15.69 -1.00
CA TYR A 97 3.86 14.61 -1.85
C TYR A 97 4.26 15.14 -3.23
N ASP A 98 5.32 14.57 -3.80
CA ASP A 98 5.54 14.57 -5.25
C ASP A 98 4.93 13.27 -5.80
N SER A 99 3.87 13.38 -6.60
CA SER A 99 3.10 12.22 -7.08
C SER A 99 3.30 12.02 -8.57
N ARG A 100 3.53 10.77 -9.00
CA ARG A 100 3.58 10.39 -10.41
C ARG A 100 2.72 9.15 -10.65
N PHE A 101 1.92 9.18 -11.71
CA PHE A 101 1.22 8.00 -12.20
C PHE A 101 2.13 7.26 -13.16
N ILE A 102 2.36 5.97 -12.91
CA ILE A 102 3.13 5.10 -13.80
C ILE A 102 2.13 4.10 -14.41
N PRO A 103 1.87 4.16 -15.73
CA PRO A 103 1.03 3.17 -16.40
C PRO A 103 1.79 1.85 -16.49
N VAL A 104 1.55 0.95 -15.56
CA VAL A 104 2.07 -0.42 -15.56
C VAL A 104 0.86 -1.36 -15.59
N GLY A 105 0.72 -2.17 -16.65
CA GLY A 105 -0.33 -3.19 -16.73
C GLY A 105 -1.12 -3.31 -18.04
N ASP A 106 -1.00 -2.40 -19.00
CA ASP A 106 -1.73 -2.49 -20.29
C ASP A 106 -0.88 -3.13 -21.40
N GLY A 107 -0.59 -4.43 -21.32
CA GLY A 107 0.30 -5.07 -22.28
C GLY A 107 0.30 -6.60 -22.35
N ASP A 108 -0.87 -7.22 -22.50
CA ASP A 108 -0.99 -8.56 -23.12
C ASP A 108 -1.98 -8.56 -24.31
N GLY A 109 -2.10 -7.41 -24.97
CA GLY A 109 -2.77 -7.26 -26.25
C GLY A 109 -1.77 -7.18 -27.39
N GLY A 110 -1.16 -8.30 -27.80
CA GLY A 110 -0.37 -8.32 -29.04
C GLY A 110 0.50 -9.54 -29.30
N GLY A 111 -0.10 -10.58 -29.92
CA GLY A 111 0.61 -11.38 -30.93
C GLY A 111 0.63 -12.90 -30.75
N ARG A 112 -0.49 -13.56 -31.06
CA ARG A 112 -0.60 -14.49 -32.20
C ARG A 112 -2.06 -14.79 -32.51
#